data_AF-A0A7R6VML2-F1
#
_entry.id   AF-A0A7R6VML2-F1
#
_cell.length_a   1.000
_cell.length_b   1.000
_cell.length_c   1.000
_cell.angle_alpha   90.00
_cell.angle_beta   90.00
_cell.angle_gamma   90.00
#
_symmetry.space_group_name_H-M   'P 1'
#
loop_
_entity.id
_entity.type
_entity.pdbx_description
1 polymer ?
#
loop_
_entity_poly.entity_id
_entity_poly.type
_entity_poly.pdbx_seq_one_letter_code
_entity_poly.pdbx_strand_id
1 'polypeptide(L)'
;MYDISCDKKRNRVEKLLSSYGYRVNYSVFEISISKAKYKKLIQNLKDLTSKKDNVRVYILTKEVIKKSFRLHSHEGIFNNEELYF
;
A
#
# COMPACT_ATOMS: atom_id res chain seq x y z
N MET A 1 2.57 -3.65 -0.37
CA MET A 1 3.26 -4.13 -1.58
C MET A 1 2.62 -5.45 -2.01
N TYR A 2 2.55 -5.70 -3.32
CA TYR A 2 2.15 -7.01 -3.83
C TYR A 2 3.05 -7.48 -4.99
N ASP A 3 3.04 -8.78 -5.22
CA ASP A 3 3.56 -9.42 -6.42
C ASP A 3 2.57 -10.55 -6.79
N ILE A 4 1.87 -10.34 -7.90
CA ILE A 4 0.74 -11.14 -8.37
C ILE A 4 0.88 -11.31 -9.89
N SER A 5 1.12 -12.54 -10.32
CA SER A 5 1.33 -12.88 -11.73
C SER A 5 0.05 -12.84 -12.57
N CYS A 6 -1.11 -13.16 -11.98
CA CYS A 6 -2.37 -13.16 -12.70
C CYS A 6 -2.93 -11.74 -12.86
N ASP A 7 -2.95 -11.23 -14.09
CA ASP A 7 -3.45 -9.89 -14.42
C ASP A 7 -4.86 -9.61 -13.91
N LYS A 8 -5.78 -10.58 -14.03
CA LYS A 8 -7.16 -10.44 -13.56
C LYS A 8 -7.21 -10.23 -12.04
N LYS A 9 -6.40 -10.95 -11.26
CA LYS A 9 -6.31 -10.78 -9.80
C LYS A 9 -5.63 -9.45 -9.46
N ARG A 10 -4.51 -9.14 -10.13
CA ARG A 10 -3.77 -7.89 -9.96
C ARG A 10 -4.65 -6.67 -10.16
N ASN A 11 -5.45 -6.63 -11.23
CA ASN A 11 -6.37 -5.53 -11.53
C ASN A 11 -7.47 -5.37 -10.45
N ARG A 12 -7.94 -6.47 -9.85
CA ARG A 12 -8.91 -6.41 -8.75
C ARG A 12 -8.28 -5.87 -7.47
N VAL A 13 -7.06 -6.32 -7.14
CA VAL A 13 -6.30 -5.83 -5.99
C VAL A 13 -5.96 -4.35 -6.16
N GLU A 14 -5.55 -3.93 -7.35
CA GLU A 14 -5.30 -2.52 -7.68
C GLU A 14 -6.56 -1.67 -7.42
N LYS A 15 -7.70 -2.05 -8.00
CA LYS A 15 -8.98 -1.34 -7.79
C LYS A 15 -9.38 -1.27 -6.32
N LEU A 16 -9.19 -2.37 -5.58
CA LEU A 16 -9.45 -2.40 -4.15
C LEU A 16 -8.55 -1.38 -3.43
N LEU A 17 -7.24 -1.46 -3.60
CA LEU A 17 -6.30 -0.61 -2.87
C LEU A 17 -6.44 0.88 -3.22
N SER A 18 -6.72 1.21 -4.48
CA SER A 18 -7.01 2.59 -4.91
C SER A 18 -8.24 3.21 -4.24
N SER A 19 -9.18 2.39 -3.73
CA SER A 19 -10.32 2.91 -2.95
C SER A 19 -9.98 3.21 -1.48
N TYR A 20 -8.80 2.79 -1.00
CA TYR A 20 -8.36 2.99 0.38
C TYR A 20 -7.14 3.91 0.50
N GLY A 21 -6.39 4.15 -0.57
CA GLY A 21 -5.21 5.01 -0.53
C GLY A 21 -4.59 5.26 -1.89
N TYR A 22 -3.31 5.63 -1.89
CA TYR A 22 -2.61 6.14 -3.06
C TYR A 22 -1.62 5.13 -3.61
N ARG A 23 -1.59 4.97 -4.93
CA ARG A 23 -0.60 4.15 -5.62
C ARG A 23 0.69 4.93 -5.78
N VAL A 24 1.78 4.47 -5.17
CA VAL A 24 3.09 5.15 -5.16
C VAL A 24 4.14 4.42 -6.00
N ASN A 25 3.85 3.19 -6.42
CA ASN A 25 4.63 2.41 -7.38
C ASN A 25 3.68 1.44 -8.10
N TYR A 26 4.18 0.71 -9.09
CA TYR A 26 3.42 -0.31 -9.81
C TYR A 26 2.73 -1.31 -8.88
N SER A 27 3.35 -1.70 -7.76
CA SER A 27 2.76 -2.63 -6.80
C SER A 27 2.78 -2.18 -5.34
N VAL A 28 2.97 -0.89 -5.10
CA VAL A 28 3.06 -0.31 -3.76
C VAL A 28 1.98 0.74 -3.58
N PHE A 29 1.28 0.65 -2.46
CA PHE A 29 0.21 1.55 -2.05
C PHE A 29 0.49 2.07 -0.64
N GLU A 30 0.25 3.36 -0.44
CA GLU A 30 0.20 4.00 0.85
C GLU A 30 -1.26 4.17 1.26
N ILE A 31 -1.60 3.75 2.47
CA ILE A 31 -2.99 3.70 2.95
C ILE A 31 -3.03 4.23 4.38
N SER A 32 -3.85 5.27 4.60
CA SER A 32 -4.11 5.84 5.92
C SER A 32 -5.59 5.71 6.26
N ILE A 33 -5.94 4.76 7.12
CA ILE A 33 -7.33 4.39 7.41
C ILE A 33 -7.51 4.01 8.88
N SER A 34 -8.76 4.03 9.35
CA SER A 34 -9.11 3.58 10.70
C SER A 34 -8.96 2.07 10.87
N LYS A 35 -8.85 1.60 12.12
CA LYS A 35 -8.75 0.16 12.47
C LYS A 35 -9.91 -0.67 11.92
N ALA A 36 -11.11 -0.11 11.86
CA ALA A 36 -12.29 -0.79 11.30
C ALA A 36 -12.16 -1.01 9.79
N LYS A 37 -11.77 0.04 9.04
CA LYS A 37 -11.52 -0.04 7.61
C LYS A 37 -10.34 -0.97 7.30
N TYR A 38 -9.30 -0.98 8.14
CA TYR A 38 -8.17 -1.90 8.02
C TYR A 38 -8.61 -3.37 8.07
N LYS A 39 -9.44 -3.76 9.05
CA LYS A 39 -9.95 -5.15 9.13
C LYS A 39 -10.68 -5.56 7.85
N LYS A 40 -11.54 -4.68 7.32
CA LYS A 40 -12.27 -4.93 6.07
C LYS A 40 -11.32 -5.06 4.87
N LEU A 41 -10.32 -4.19 4.77
CA LEU A 41 -9.31 -4.24 3.71
C LEU A 41 -8.54 -5.57 3.74
N ILE A 42 -8.08 -6.02 4.91
CA ILE A 42 -7.35 -7.27 5.05
C ILE A 42 -8.21 -8.47 4.67
N GLN A 43 -9.49 -8.49 5.05
CA GLN A 43 -10.41 -9.56 4.64
C GLN A 43 -10.56 -9.60 3.12
N ASN A 44 -10.86 -8.47 2.49
CA ASN A 44 -10.99 -8.39 1.04
C ASN A 44 -9.71 -8.80 0.30
N LEU A 45 -8.53 -8.43 0.83
CA LEU A 45 -7.25 -8.86 0.25
C LEU A 45 -7.07 -10.38 0.35
N LYS A 46 -7.44 -11.01 1.46
CA LYS A 46 -7.40 -12.47 1.59
C LYS A 46 -8.34 -13.15 0.61
N ASP A 47 -9.51 -12.58 0.34
CA ASP A 47 -10.49 -13.16 -0.58
C ASP A 47 -10.06 -13.01 -2.05
N LEU A 48 -9.32 -11.94 -2.38
CA LEU A 48 -8.83 -11.66 -3.73
C LEU A 48 -7.49 -12.32 -4.07
N THR A 49 -6.75 -12.78 -3.05
CA THR A 49 -5.40 -13.34 -3.22
C THR A 49 -5.33 -14.78 -2.73
N SER A 50 -4.24 -15.46 -3.08
CA SER A 50 -4.00 -16.87 -2.79
C SER A 50 -2.64 -17.04 -2.15
N LYS A 51 -2.37 -18.21 -1.57
CA LYS A 51 -1.07 -18.52 -0.94
C LYS A 51 0.14 -18.41 -1.87
N LYS A 52 -0.07 -18.43 -3.19
CA LYS A 52 0.99 -18.27 -4.21
C LYS A 52 1.31 -16.80 -4.51
N ASP A 53 0.43 -15.88 -4.12
CA ASP A 53 0.60 -14.46 -4.30
C ASP A 53 1.40 -13.89 -3.12
N ASN A 54 2.34 -12.99 -3.39
CA ASN A 54 3.14 -12.37 -2.34
C ASN A 54 2.55 -10.99 -2.02
N VAL A 55 1.88 -10.86 -0.88
CA VAL A 55 1.30 -9.60 -0.41
C VAL A 55 1.90 -9.25 0.94
N ARG A 56 2.48 -8.06 1.04
CA ARG A 56 3.12 -7.55 2.25
C ARG A 56 2.47 -6.26 2.71
N VAL A 57 2.13 -6.22 3.99
CA VAL A 57 1.56 -5.07 4.68
C VAL A 57 2.52 -4.62 5.76
N TYR A 58 3.02 -3.40 5.65
CA TYR A 58 3.86 -2.77 6.66
C TYR A 58 3.04 -1.72 7.38
N ILE A 59 2.91 -1.85 8.70
CA ILE A 59 2.25 -0.84 9.53
C ILE A 59 3.30 0.18 9.92
N LEU A 60 3.17 1.40 9.37
CA LEU A 60 4.13 2.47 9.60
C LEU A 60 3.68 3.30 10.80
N THR A 61 4.60 3.56 11.72
CA THR A 61 4.39 4.54 12.80
C THR A 61 4.75 5.94 12.29
N LYS A 62 4.33 6.98 13.03
CA LYS A 62 4.72 8.35 12.71
C LYS A 62 6.24 8.53 12.64
N GLU A 63 6.99 7.84 13.49
CA GLU A 63 8.45 7.90 13.50
C GLU A 63 9.06 7.26 12.25
N VAL A 64 8.57 6.09 11.83
CA VAL A 64 9.04 5.42 10.61
C VAL A 64 8.73 6.27 9.38
N ILE A 65 7.54 6.89 9.34
CA ILE A 65 7.16 7.81 8.25
C ILE A 65 8.12 9.00 8.18
N LYS A 66 8.48 9.61 9.32
CA LYS A 66 9.45 10.73 9.34
C LYS A 66 10.85 10.35 8.84
N LYS A 67 11.25 9.10 9.02
CA LYS A 67 12.54 8.56 8.56
C LYS A 67 12.48 8.02 7.13
N SER A 68 11.31 8.03 6.50
CA SER A 68 11.11 7.51 5.14
C SER A 68 11.22 8.66 4.15
N PHE A 69 12.01 8.48 3.10
CA PHE A 69 12.22 9.49 2.06
C PHE A 69 12.07 8.88 0.66
N ARG A 70 11.77 9.73 -0.31
CA ARG A 70 11.69 9.38 -1.73
C ARG A 70 12.85 10.04 -2.46
N LEU A 71 13.49 9.29 -3.37
CA LEU A 71 14.58 9.84 -4.18
C LEU A 71 14.07 10.70 -5.35
N HIS A 72 12.87 10.41 -5.87
CA HIS A 72 12.29 11.11 -7.02
C HIS A 72 10.80 11.39 -6.79
N SER A 73 10.33 12.56 -7.23
CA SER A 73 8.97 13.07 -7.00
C SER A 73 7.92 12.28 -7.80
N HIS A 74 7.20 11.40 -7.12
CA HIS A 74 5.88 10.91 -7.55
C HIS A 74 4.89 11.17 -6.41
N GLU A 75 3.63 11.36 -6.75
CA GLU A 75 2.52 11.63 -5.82
C GLU A 75 2.38 10.56 -4.72
N GLY A 76 1.86 10.93 -3.55
CA GLY A 76 1.58 10.00 -2.44
C GLY A 76 1.07 10.68 -1.17
N ILE A 77 0.75 9.87 -0.15
CA ILE A 77 0.09 10.35 1.08
C ILE A 77 1.10 10.94 2.05
N PHE A 78 2.30 10.36 2.11
CA PHE A 78 3.35 10.81 3.01
C PHE A 78 4.27 11.80 2.30
N ASN A 79 3.79 13.04 2.14
CA ASN A 79 4.62 14.17 1.74
C ASN A 79 5.13 14.85 3.02
N ASN A 80 6.39 14.61 3.37
CA ASN A 80 7.13 15.58 4.15
C ASN A 80 8.45 15.82 3.44
N GLU A 81 8.56 17.03 2.90
CA GLU A 81 9.83 17.69 2.65
C GLU A 81 10.53 17.80 4.00
N GLU A 82 11.56 16.98 4.22
CA GLU A 82 12.76 17.33 4.97
C GLU A 82 13.62 16.07 5.05
N LEU A 83 14.58 15.99 4.13
CA LEU A 83 15.74 15.11 4.28
C LEU A 83 16.54 15.62 5.48
N TYR A 84 16.44 14.95 6.62
CA TYR A 84 17.47 15.03 7.65
C TYR A 84 18.44 13.87 7.43
N PHE A 85 19.62 14.20 6.94
CA PHE A 85 20.81 13.37 7.08
C PHE A 85 21.31 13.44 8.53
#